data_AF-A0A847GBG1-F1
#
_entry.id   AF-A0A847GBG1-F1
#
_cell.length_a   1.000
_cell.length_b   1.000
_cell.length_c   1.000
_cell.angle_alpha   90.00
_cell.angle_beta   90.00
_cell.angle_gamma   90.00
#
_symmetry.space_group_name_H-M   'P 1'
#
loop_
_entity.id
_entity.type
_entity.pdbx_description
1 polymer ?
#
loop_
_entity_poly.entity_id
_entity_poly.type
_entity_poly.pdbx_seq_one_letter_code
_entity_poly.pdbx_strand_id
1 'polypeptide(L)'
;MPIIDMPLEELRAYSGRNPRPADFDAYWAAALAELDATDPAPEFRPADFQTPFAECFDLYFTGVRGARVYAKYLRPKHSAEMPHPAVLQFHGYSGSSGDWQDKLGLAALGFSVAALDARGQGGKSQDPGGVLGNTLHGHIVRGLEDDPASLLFRHIFLDTAQLARVVMALPEVDAGRVGAMGMSQGGGLTLACAALEPRIRRLAPMCPFLCDYRRVWEMDLAKQAYEELRDWFRRFDPRHEREEEIFSRLGYIDCQHLAPRITG
;
A
#
# COMPACT_ATOMS: atom_id res chain seq x y z
N MET A 1 -8.93 25.32 -22.12
CA MET A 1 -8.27 24.00 -22.17
C MET A 1 -7.38 23.89 -20.95
N PRO A 2 -7.42 22.77 -20.22
CA PRO A 2 -6.42 22.53 -19.19
C PRO A 2 -5.01 22.58 -19.80
N ILE A 3 -4.06 23.15 -19.05
CA ILE A 3 -2.69 23.44 -19.52
C ILE A 3 -1.76 22.22 -19.33
N ILE A 4 -2.12 21.28 -18.42
CA ILE A 4 -1.22 20.21 -17.96
C ILE A 4 -1.80 18.80 -18.19
N ASP A 5 -3.09 18.59 -18.02
CA ASP A 5 -3.73 17.27 -18.18
C ASP A 5 -5.03 17.36 -18.99
N MET A 6 -5.70 16.23 -19.22
CA MET A 6 -6.95 16.13 -19.96
C MET A 6 -8.09 16.94 -19.30
N PRO A 7 -9.04 17.46 -20.08
CA PRO A 7 -10.30 18.01 -19.56
C PRO A 7 -11.07 16.99 -18.72
N LEU A 8 -11.90 17.48 -17.79
CA LEU A 8 -12.68 16.62 -16.89
C LEU A 8 -13.56 15.59 -17.63
N GLU A 9 -14.11 15.95 -18.78
CA GLU A 9 -14.95 15.05 -19.57
C GLU A 9 -14.15 13.86 -20.12
N GLU A 10 -12.92 14.11 -20.58
CA GLU A 10 -12.00 13.07 -21.06
C GLU A 10 -11.49 12.20 -19.91
N LEU A 11 -11.20 12.79 -18.74
CA LEU A 11 -10.78 12.05 -17.54
C LEU A 11 -11.80 11.00 -17.10
N ARG A 12 -13.10 11.23 -17.31
CA ARG A 12 -14.16 10.27 -16.95
C ARG A 12 -14.17 9.03 -17.83
N ALA A 13 -13.68 9.13 -19.07
CA ALA A 13 -13.63 8.03 -20.03
C ALA A 13 -12.23 7.39 -20.14
N TYR A 14 -11.23 8.00 -19.49
CA TYR A 14 -9.85 7.57 -19.55
C TYR A 14 -9.64 6.20 -18.88
N SER A 15 -9.00 5.28 -19.60
CA SER A 15 -8.81 3.89 -19.18
C SER A 15 -7.35 3.50 -18.94
N GLY A 16 -6.45 4.48 -18.82
CA GLY A 16 -5.03 4.26 -18.55
C GLY A 16 -4.16 4.07 -19.80
N ARG A 17 -2.84 4.19 -19.61
CA ARG A 17 -1.81 4.01 -20.66
C ARG A 17 -0.82 2.92 -20.31
N ASN A 18 -0.58 2.66 -19.03
CA ASN A 18 0.35 1.64 -18.60
C ASN A 18 -0.17 0.23 -18.95
N PRO A 19 0.61 -0.59 -19.67
CA PRO A 19 0.16 -1.92 -20.09
C PRO A 19 -0.15 -2.81 -18.87
N ARG A 20 -1.20 -3.64 -19.02
CA ARG A 20 -1.51 -4.72 -18.07
C ARG A 20 -0.74 -5.98 -18.48
N PRO A 21 0.08 -6.58 -17.61
CA PRO A 21 0.72 -7.86 -17.88
C PRO A 21 -0.31 -8.95 -18.22
N ALA A 22 -0.02 -9.80 -19.21
CA ALA A 22 -0.95 -10.83 -19.66
C ALA A 22 -1.25 -11.88 -18.57
N ASP A 23 -0.27 -12.15 -17.72
CA ASP A 23 -0.29 -13.07 -16.59
C ASP A 23 -0.51 -12.36 -15.23
N PHE A 24 -0.97 -11.10 -15.24
CA PHE A 24 -1.22 -10.30 -14.03
C PHE A 24 -2.03 -11.05 -12.97
N ASP A 25 -3.05 -11.80 -13.40
CA ASP A 25 -3.91 -12.53 -12.46
C ASP A 25 -3.19 -13.72 -11.82
N ALA A 26 -2.37 -14.44 -12.59
CA ALA A 26 -1.53 -15.53 -12.09
C ALA A 26 -0.44 -15.01 -11.15
N TYR A 27 0.18 -13.89 -11.49
CA TYR A 27 1.17 -13.21 -10.64
C TYR A 27 0.62 -12.86 -9.25
N TRP A 28 -0.55 -12.23 -9.19
CA TRP A 28 -1.16 -11.88 -7.90
C TRP A 28 -1.75 -13.08 -7.15
N ALA A 29 -2.19 -14.13 -7.85
CA ALA A 29 -2.57 -15.38 -7.21
C ALA A 29 -1.36 -16.05 -6.53
N ALA A 30 -0.20 -16.09 -7.20
CA ALA A 30 1.04 -16.60 -6.61
C ALA A 30 1.51 -15.73 -5.43
N ALA A 31 1.34 -14.40 -5.52
CA ALA A 31 1.64 -13.48 -4.44
C ALA A 31 0.77 -13.68 -3.19
N LEU A 32 -0.53 -13.91 -3.37
CA LEU A 32 -1.42 -14.24 -2.26
C LEU A 32 -1.12 -15.63 -1.68
N ALA A 33 -0.74 -16.62 -2.50
CA ALA A 33 -0.31 -17.92 -2.01
C ALA A 33 0.97 -17.85 -1.17
N GLU A 34 1.95 -17.02 -1.55
CA GLU A 34 3.13 -16.74 -0.73
C GLU A 34 2.73 -16.11 0.62
N LEU A 35 1.76 -15.19 0.59
CA LEU A 35 1.25 -14.55 1.79
C LEU A 35 0.51 -15.55 2.70
N ASP A 36 -0.32 -16.42 2.13
CA ASP A 36 -1.05 -17.46 2.86
C ASP A 36 -0.10 -18.48 3.52
N ALA A 37 1.08 -18.70 2.93
CA ALA A 37 2.14 -19.55 3.49
C ALA A 37 3.00 -18.83 4.55
N THR A 38 2.80 -17.53 4.77
CA THR A 38 3.55 -16.73 5.74
C THR A 38 2.79 -16.67 7.06
N ASP A 39 3.37 -17.19 8.15
CA ASP A 39 2.82 -17.00 9.49
C ASP A 39 3.00 -15.53 9.93
N PRO A 40 1.92 -14.76 10.15
CA PRO A 40 2.04 -13.36 10.55
C PRO A 40 2.62 -13.16 11.94
N ALA A 41 2.53 -14.14 12.85
CA ALA A 41 2.98 -14.04 14.24
C ALA A 41 2.77 -12.63 14.85
N PRO A 42 1.50 -12.15 14.95
CA PRO A 42 1.22 -10.78 15.37
C PRO A 42 1.59 -10.60 16.84
N GLU A 43 2.25 -9.48 17.14
CA GLU A 43 2.71 -9.11 18.47
C GLU A 43 2.25 -7.70 18.79
N PHE A 44 1.52 -7.54 19.89
CA PHE A 44 1.01 -6.26 20.36
C PHE A 44 1.80 -5.84 21.60
N ARG A 45 2.61 -4.80 21.48
CA ARG A 45 3.34 -4.20 22.61
C ARG A 45 2.64 -2.91 23.03
N PRO A 46 2.31 -2.71 24.32
CA PRO A 46 1.80 -1.42 24.76
C PRO A 46 2.73 -0.29 24.34
N ALA A 47 2.19 0.74 23.69
CA ALA A 47 2.97 1.92 23.33
C ALA A 47 3.18 2.85 24.53
N ASP A 48 4.25 3.64 24.53
CA ASP A 48 4.50 4.64 25.58
C ASP A 48 3.40 5.72 25.60
N PHE A 49 2.83 6.03 24.43
CA PHE A 49 1.69 6.92 24.32
C PHE A 49 0.41 6.18 24.72
N GLN A 50 -0.33 6.68 25.70
CA GLN A 50 -1.62 6.12 26.15
C GLN A 50 -2.63 7.24 26.40
N THR A 51 -3.92 6.90 26.36
CA THR A 51 -5.00 7.84 26.69
C THR A 51 -6.01 7.22 27.66
N PRO A 52 -6.86 8.01 28.33
CA PRO A 52 -7.87 7.47 29.23
C PRO A 52 -8.95 6.62 28.55
N PHE A 53 -9.21 6.83 27.25
CA PHE A 53 -10.34 6.21 26.53
C PHE A 53 -9.92 5.21 25.45
N ALA A 54 -8.64 5.16 25.06
CA ALA A 54 -8.11 4.22 24.09
C ALA A 54 -6.83 3.56 24.59
N GLU A 55 -6.63 2.30 24.20
CA GLU A 55 -5.36 1.60 24.33
C GLU A 55 -4.57 1.75 23.03
N CYS A 56 -3.28 2.01 23.15
CA CYS A 56 -2.37 2.16 22.01
C CYS A 56 -1.30 1.08 22.06
N PHE A 57 -1.04 0.43 20.93
CA PHE A 57 -0.10 -0.67 20.80
C PHE A 57 0.81 -0.45 19.60
N ASP A 58 2.09 -0.68 19.80
CA ASP A 58 3.03 -1.02 18.74
C ASP A 58 2.70 -2.44 18.26
N LEU A 59 2.03 -2.57 17.12
CA LEU A 59 1.72 -3.84 16.47
C LEU A 59 2.85 -4.21 15.51
N TYR A 60 3.39 -5.40 15.65
CA TYR A 60 4.29 -5.99 14.67
C TYR A 60 3.71 -7.30 14.11
N PHE A 61 3.91 -7.54 12.82
CA PHE A 61 3.60 -8.80 12.16
C PHE A 61 4.67 -9.14 11.11
N THR A 62 4.75 -10.40 10.71
CA THR A 62 5.69 -10.88 9.70
C THR A 62 5.01 -10.84 8.32
N GLY A 63 5.59 -10.07 7.40
CA GLY A 63 5.18 -10.06 6.00
C GLY A 63 5.98 -11.06 5.17
N VAL A 64 5.65 -11.16 3.88
CA VAL A 64 6.41 -11.99 2.94
C VAL A 64 7.90 -11.62 2.94
N ARG A 65 8.76 -12.60 2.58
CA ARG A 65 10.22 -12.50 2.69
C ARG A 65 10.74 -12.30 4.12
N GLY A 66 9.94 -12.63 5.14
CA GLY A 66 10.33 -12.58 6.54
C GLY A 66 10.52 -11.16 7.12
N ALA A 67 10.02 -10.13 6.43
CA ALA A 67 10.13 -8.76 6.92
C ALA A 67 9.29 -8.57 8.17
N ARG A 68 9.87 -7.97 9.22
CA ARG A 68 9.08 -7.53 10.38
C ARG A 68 8.46 -6.17 10.08
N VAL A 69 7.14 -6.18 9.93
CA VAL A 69 6.33 -5.02 9.57
C VAL A 69 5.66 -4.46 10.81
N TYR A 70 5.59 -3.14 10.89
CA TYR A 70 5.04 -2.40 12.01
C TYR A 70 3.78 -1.63 11.60
N ALA A 71 2.82 -1.58 12.52
CA ALA A 71 1.71 -0.67 12.48
C ALA A 71 1.44 -0.08 13.88
N LYS A 72 0.95 1.15 13.93
CA LYS A 72 0.29 1.66 15.13
C LYS A 72 -1.09 1.03 15.21
N TYR A 73 -1.44 0.45 16.35
CA TYR A 73 -2.78 -0.07 16.60
C TYR A 73 -3.41 0.65 17.79
N LEU A 74 -4.64 1.13 17.62
CA LEU A 74 -5.43 1.77 18.66
C LEU A 74 -6.77 1.07 18.75
N ARG A 75 -7.28 0.88 19.97
CA ARG A 75 -8.65 0.42 20.20
C ARG A 75 -9.29 1.14 21.38
N PRO A 76 -10.62 1.30 21.41
CA PRO A 76 -11.32 1.88 22.56
C PRO A 76 -11.21 0.97 23.80
N LYS A 77 -10.99 1.54 24.99
CA LYS A 77 -10.86 0.80 26.28
C LYS A 77 -12.16 0.15 26.76
N HIS A 78 -13.28 0.76 26.40
CA HIS A 78 -14.62 0.32 26.79
C HIS A 78 -15.44 -0.01 25.55
N SER A 79 -14.80 -0.57 24.51
CA SER A 79 -15.58 -1.09 23.40
C SER A 79 -16.58 -2.11 23.94
N ALA A 80 -17.84 -1.94 23.52
CA ALA A 80 -18.99 -2.63 24.06
C ALA A 80 -18.84 -4.15 24.01
N GLU A 81 -19.77 -4.88 24.65
CA GLU A 81 -19.87 -6.35 24.65
C GLU A 81 -19.89 -7.01 23.23
N MET A 82 -19.86 -6.22 22.15
CA MET A 82 -19.97 -6.64 20.75
C MET A 82 -18.79 -6.13 19.90
N PRO A 83 -18.32 -6.90 18.90
CA PRO A 83 -17.30 -6.46 17.94
C PRO A 83 -17.68 -5.16 17.22
N HIS A 84 -16.67 -4.33 16.93
CA HIS A 84 -16.84 -2.98 16.39
C HIS A 84 -16.02 -2.74 15.10
N PRO A 85 -16.31 -1.66 14.35
CA PRO A 85 -15.60 -1.38 13.10
C PRO A 85 -14.11 -1.11 13.30
N ALA A 86 -13.35 -1.22 12.21
CA ALA A 86 -11.95 -0.82 12.16
C ALA A 86 -11.62 0.03 10.92
N VAL A 87 -10.59 0.88 11.04
CA VAL A 87 -10.04 1.67 9.93
C VAL A 87 -8.54 1.38 9.78
N LEU A 88 -8.15 0.99 8.57
CA LEU A 88 -6.75 0.88 8.16
C LEU A 88 -6.30 2.21 7.55
N GLN A 89 -5.16 2.71 8.00
CA GLN A 89 -4.57 3.96 7.51
C GLN A 89 -3.22 3.70 6.85
N PHE A 90 -3.01 4.30 5.69
CA PHE A 90 -1.76 4.22 4.93
C PHE A 90 -1.19 5.62 4.65
N HIS A 91 0.13 5.77 4.79
CA HIS A 91 0.79 7.07 4.72
C HIS A 91 1.34 7.42 3.32
N GLY A 92 1.61 8.72 3.13
CA GLY A 92 2.25 9.26 1.93
C GLY A 92 3.71 8.80 1.75
N TYR A 93 4.25 8.94 0.55
CA TYR A 93 5.57 8.42 0.18
C TYR A 93 6.69 8.99 1.06
N SER A 94 7.68 8.17 1.42
CA SER A 94 8.77 8.42 2.38
C SER A 94 8.38 8.68 3.84
N GLY A 95 7.08 8.83 4.14
CA GLY A 95 6.58 9.14 5.48
C GLY A 95 6.54 7.94 6.42
N SER A 96 5.68 8.05 7.42
CA SER A 96 5.33 6.99 8.38
C SER A 96 3.87 7.13 8.81
N SER A 97 3.41 6.25 9.69
CA SER A 97 2.07 6.25 10.29
C SER A 97 1.68 7.52 11.06
N GLY A 98 2.58 8.51 11.19
CA GLY A 98 2.30 9.83 11.73
C GLY A 98 2.21 9.83 13.25
N ASP A 99 1.48 10.78 13.83
CA ASP A 99 1.31 10.87 15.29
C ASP A 99 0.20 9.94 15.78
N TRP A 100 0.15 9.66 17.09
CA TRP A 100 -0.97 8.90 17.67
C TRP A 100 -2.25 9.74 17.74
N GLN A 101 -2.10 11.06 17.91
CA GLN A 101 -3.20 11.99 18.17
C GLN A 101 -4.19 12.08 17.02
N ASP A 102 -3.71 11.98 15.77
CA ASP A 102 -4.56 12.07 14.57
C ASP A 102 -5.50 10.87 14.39
N LYS A 103 -5.26 9.74 15.09
CA LYS A 103 -6.14 8.55 15.11
C LYS A 103 -7.19 8.61 16.20
N LEU A 104 -7.00 9.45 17.23
CA LEU A 104 -7.85 9.43 18.43
C LEU A 104 -9.30 9.82 18.13
N GLY A 105 -9.55 10.62 17.09
CA GLY A 105 -10.91 10.95 16.66
C GLY A 105 -11.71 9.72 16.23
N LEU A 106 -11.09 8.80 15.49
CA LEU A 106 -11.71 7.53 15.08
C LEU A 106 -11.89 6.58 16.26
N ALA A 107 -10.89 6.50 17.15
CA ALA A 107 -11.00 5.70 18.37
C ALA A 107 -12.13 6.20 19.29
N ALA A 108 -12.31 7.52 19.41
CA ALA A 108 -13.40 8.12 20.17
C ALA A 108 -14.79 7.83 19.57
N LEU A 109 -14.88 7.59 18.26
CA LEU A 109 -16.08 7.12 17.57
C LEU A 109 -16.32 5.61 17.72
N GLY A 110 -15.44 4.89 18.42
CA GLY A 110 -15.57 3.45 18.66
C GLY A 110 -14.91 2.55 17.61
N PHE A 111 -14.00 3.08 16.79
CA PHE A 111 -13.25 2.29 15.81
C PHE A 111 -11.94 1.78 16.39
N SER A 112 -11.53 0.55 16.03
CA SER A 112 -10.10 0.23 16.05
C SER A 112 -9.41 0.92 14.87
N VAL A 113 -8.17 1.35 15.06
CA VAL A 113 -7.39 2.00 14.01
C VAL A 113 -6.05 1.30 13.88
N ALA A 114 -5.68 0.90 12.67
CA ALA A 114 -4.36 0.34 12.38
C ALA A 114 -3.67 1.17 11.29
N ALA A 115 -2.55 1.81 11.61
CA ALA A 115 -1.80 2.63 10.67
C ALA A 115 -0.45 1.99 10.35
N LEU A 116 -0.30 1.49 9.12
CA LEU A 116 0.87 0.75 8.65
C LEU A 116 2.05 1.69 8.40
N ASP A 117 3.26 1.30 8.81
CA ASP A 117 4.49 1.87 8.26
C ASP A 117 4.92 1.04 7.04
N ALA A 118 5.13 1.68 5.89
CA ALA A 118 5.66 1.01 4.71
C ALA A 118 7.13 0.62 4.91
N ARG A 119 7.53 -0.54 4.35
CA ARG A 119 8.90 -1.09 4.47
C ARG A 119 9.95 -0.05 4.06
N GLY A 120 10.97 0.15 4.91
CA GLY A 120 12.14 0.97 4.60
C GLY A 120 11.87 2.47 4.40
N GLN A 121 10.69 2.97 4.80
CA GLN A 121 10.38 4.41 4.78
C GLN A 121 10.63 5.03 6.16
N GLY A 122 10.04 6.20 6.45
CA GLY A 122 10.28 6.95 7.70
C GLY A 122 9.73 6.32 8.98
N GLY A 123 9.32 5.05 8.93
CA GLY A 123 8.71 4.31 10.03
C GLY A 123 9.60 3.19 10.60
N LYS A 124 8.99 2.25 11.31
CA LYS A 124 9.68 1.12 11.97
C LYS A 124 9.71 -0.17 11.15
N SER A 125 9.03 -0.23 10.01
CA SER A 125 8.93 -1.44 9.19
C SER A 125 10.23 -1.77 8.43
N GLN A 126 10.63 -3.04 8.50
CA GLN A 126 11.83 -3.52 7.85
C GLN A 126 11.64 -3.69 6.33
N ASP A 127 12.61 -3.21 5.55
CA ASP A 127 12.90 -3.71 4.20
C ASP A 127 14.12 -4.65 4.29
N PRO A 128 13.96 -5.98 4.15
CA PRO A 128 15.09 -6.91 4.22
C PRO A 128 16.01 -6.83 2.99
N GLY A 129 15.59 -6.19 1.90
CA GLY A 129 16.36 -6.08 0.66
C GLY A 129 16.55 -7.43 -0.04
N GLY A 130 17.74 -7.66 -0.60
CA GLY A 130 18.08 -8.89 -1.31
C GLY A 130 17.66 -8.90 -2.78
N VAL A 131 17.62 -7.73 -3.43
CA VAL A 131 17.25 -7.57 -4.84
C VAL A 131 18.42 -7.08 -5.69
N LEU A 132 18.38 -7.39 -6.98
CA LEU A 132 19.27 -6.82 -7.98
C LEU A 132 18.82 -5.42 -8.43
N GLY A 133 19.77 -4.64 -8.98
CA GLY A 133 19.52 -3.31 -9.54
C GLY A 133 19.71 -2.15 -8.55
N ASN A 134 19.03 -1.02 -8.81
CA ASN A 134 19.18 0.19 -8.00
C ASN A 134 18.59 0.00 -6.59
N THR A 135 19.41 0.25 -5.56
CA THR A 135 18.98 0.33 -4.16
C THR A 135 19.20 1.70 -3.53
N LEU A 136 19.77 2.65 -4.28
CA LEU A 136 20.11 3.98 -3.81
C LEU A 136 18.88 4.87 -3.63
N HIS A 137 17.96 4.88 -4.60
CA HIS A 137 16.80 5.76 -4.58
C HIS A 137 15.61 5.14 -5.31
N GLY A 138 14.44 5.22 -4.67
CA GLY A 138 13.17 4.80 -5.23
C GLY A 138 12.73 3.39 -4.84
N HIS A 139 11.45 3.23 -4.49
CA HIS A 139 10.80 1.97 -4.16
C HIS A 139 9.91 1.45 -5.30
N ILE A 140 9.48 2.29 -6.24
CA ILE A 140 8.82 1.89 -7.51
C ILE A 140 9.79 1.07 -8.35
N VAL A 141 11.03 1.53 -8.50
CA VAL A 141 12.05 0.89 -9.36
C VAL A 141 12.87 -0.19 -8.64
N ARG A 142 12.62 -0.43 -7.35
CA ARG A 142 13.35 -1.42 -6.54
C ARG A 142 12.94 -2.84 -6.93
N GLY A 143 13.92 -3.63 -7.38
CA GLY A 143 13.70 -4.99 -7.91
C GLY A 143 13.28 -5.02 -9.39
N LEU A 144 13.27 -3.87 -10.08
CA LEU A 144 12.84 -3.78 -11.47
C LEU A 144 13.76 -4.53 -12.45
N GLU A 145 15.05 -4.66 -12.11
CA GLU A 145 16.07 -5.42 -12.86
C GLU A 145 16.15 -6.90 -12.44
N ASP A 146 15.30 -7.34 -11.52
CA ASP A 146 15.27 -8.70 -10.98
C ASP A 146 14.03 -9.45 -11.51
N ASP A 147 13.69 -10.58 -10.89
CA ASP A 147 12.40 -11.24 -11.07
C ASP A 147 11.24 -10.31 -10.65
N PRO A 148 10.12 -10.26 -11.40
CA PRO A 148 8.96 -9.43 -11.02
C PRO A 148 8.44 -9.70 -9.60
N ALA A 149 8.62 -10.91 -9.06
CA ALA A 149 8.24 -11.25 -7.70
C ALA A 149 9.11 -10.56 -6.63
N SER A 150 10.21 -9.92 -7.02
CA SER A 150 11.13 -9.14 -6.17
C SER A 150 10.83 -7.64 -6.14
N LEU A 151 9.80 -7.17 -6.87
CA LEU A 151 9.37 -5.76 -6.81
C LEU A 151 8.98 -5.38 -5.38
N LEU A 152 9.58 -4.32 -4.82
CA LEU A 152 9.33 -3.95 -3.43
C LEU A 152 7.85 -3.59 -3.18
N PHE A 153 7.20 -2.90 -4.11
CA PHE A 153 5.77 -2.59 -3.95
C PHE A 153 4.85 -3.81 -4.02
N ARG A 154 5.27 -4.94 -4.62
CA ARG A 154 4.55 -6.21 -4.47
C ARG A 154 4.46 -6.60 -3.00
N HIS A 155 5.59 -6.54 -2.30
CA HIS A 155 5.67 -6.89 -0.88
C HIS A 155 4.91 -5.88 -0.01
N ILE A 156 5.05 -4.59 -0.27
CA ILE A 156 4.31 -3.55 0.47
C ILE A 156 2.79 -3.71 0.26
N PHE A 157 2.32 -4.04 -0.95
CA PHE A 157 0.90 -4.29 -1.20
C PHE A 157 0.40 -5.52 -0.42
N LEU A 158 1.19 -6.60 -0.38
CA LEU A 158 0.86 -7.77 0.44
C LEU A 158 0.83 -7.46 1.93
N ASP A 159 1.69 -6.55 2.43
CA ASP A 159 1.64 -6.12 3.83
C ASP A 159 0.32 -5.40 4.16
N THR A 160 -0.26 -4.66 3.22
CA THR A 160 -1.58 -4.04 3.43
C THR A 160 -2.67 -5.10 3.60
N ALA A 161 -2.65 -6.15 2.79
CA ALA A 161 -3.57 -7.28 2.90
C ALA A 161 -3.34 -8.07 4.20
N GLN A 162 -2.08 -8.28 4.59
CA GLN A 162 -1.75 -8.97 5.83
C GLN A 162 -2.19 -8.17 7.06
N LEU A 163 -1.99 -6.85 7.06
CA LEU A 163 -2.49 -5.99 8.14
C LEU A 163 -4.02 -6.08 8.23
N ALA A 164 -4.72 -6.04 7.11
CA ALA A 164 -6.18 -6.21 7.08
C ALA A 164 -6.60 -7.56 7.69
N ARG A 165 -5.95 -8.66 7.30
CA ARG A 165 -6.20 -10.00 7.84
C ARG A 165 -5.93 -10.09 9.34
N VAL A 166 -4.82 -9.52 9.82
CA VAL A 166 -4.47 -9.47 11.24
C VAL A 166 -5.53 -8.69 12.03
N VAL A 167 -5.93 -7.51 11.54
CA VAL A 167 -6.94 -6.67 12.21
C VAL A 167 -8.33 -7.32 12.20
N MET A 168 -8.73 -7.93 11.08
CA MET A 168 -10.01 -8.65 10.96
C MET A 168 -10.09 -9.91 11.83
N ALA A 169 -8.96 -10.47 12.25
CA ALA A 169 -8.91 -11.64 13.12
C ALA A 169 -9.01 -11.29 14.62
N LEU A 170 -8.95 -10.01 14.97
CA LEU A 170 -9.05 -9.58 16.37
C LEU A 170 -10.49 -9.73 16.87
N PRO A 171 -10.70 -10.27 18.09
CA PRO A 171 -12.05 -10.54 18.61
C PRO A 171 -12.90 -9.28 18.80
N GLU A 172 -12.27 -8.13 19.04
CA GLU A 172 -12.96 -6.84 19.15
C GLU A 172 -13.36 -6.24 17.79
N VAL A 173 -12.84 -6.75 16.67
CA VAL A 173 -13.11 -6.20 15.33
C VAL A 173 -14.19 -7.00 14.62
N ASP A 174 -15.23 -6.30 14.15
CA ASP A 174 -16.18 -6.84 13.19
C ASP A 174 -15.55 -6.84 11.79
N ALA A 175 -15.14 -8.03 11.33
CA ALA A 175 -14.51 -8.21 10.03
C ALA A 175 -15.38 -7.76 8.83
N GLY A 176 -16.71 -7.68 8.99
CA GLY A 176 -17.63 -7.15 7.98
C GLY A 176 -17.70 -5.61 7.92
N ARG A 177 -17.03 -4.91 8.86
CA ARG A 177 -17.04 -3.44 8.99
C ARG A 177 -15.64 -2.84 9.06
N VAL A 178 -14.73 -3.31 8.23
CA VAL A 178 -13.38 -2.73 8.09
C VAL A 178 -13.31 -1.81 6.88
N GLY A 179 -12.79 -0.60 7.05
CA GLY A 179 -12.50 0.36 5.99
C GLY A 179 -11.01 0.66 5.87
N ALA A 180 -10.60 1.25 4.74
CA ALA A 180 -9.23 1.69 4.50
C ALA A 180 -9.17 3.11 3.93
N MET A 181 -8.12 3.87 4.28
CA MET A 181 -7.93 5.24 3.81
C MET A 181 -6.46 5.66 3.76
N GLY A 182 -6.17 6.67 2.95
CA GLY A 182 -4.83 7.26 2.85
C GLY A 182 -4.73 8.29 1.73
N MET A 183 -3.65 9.06 1.74
CA MET A 183 -3.37 10.12 0.75
C MET A 183 -2.10 9.81 -0.05
N SER A 184 -2.10 10.14 -1.35
CA SER A 184 -0.96 9.90 -2.25
C SER A 184 -0.57 8.42 -2.27
N GLN A 185 0.63 8.03 -1.81
CA GLN A 185 0.98 6.61 -1.62
C GLN A 185 -0.08 5.87 -0.81
N GLY A 186 -0.57 6.47 0.28
CA GLY A 186 -1.61 5.88 1.10
C GLY A 186 -2.91 5.65 0.35
N GLY A 187 -3.22 6.49 -0.65
CA GLY A 187 -4.36 6.30 -1.54
C GLY A 187 -4.17 5.08 -2.46
N GLY A 188 -2.98 4.91 -3.04
CA GLY A 188 -2.64 3.71 -3.82
C GLY A 188 -2.68 2.44 -2.96
N LEU A 189 -2.09 2.48 -1.75
CA LEU A 189 -2.13 1.38 -0.78
C LEU A 189 -3.55 1.05 -0.31
N THR A 190 -4.43 2.05 -0.22
CA THR A 190 -5.86 1.83 0.07
C THR A 190 -6.53 0.99 -1.02
N LEU A 191 -6.25 1.29 -2.30
CA LEU A 191 -6.76 0.52 -3.43
C LEU A 191 -6.17 -0.90 -3.46
N ALA A 192 -4.85 -1.03 -3.30
CA ALA A 192 -4.18 -2.32 -3.26
C ALA A 192 -4.68 -3.21 -2.12
N CYS A 193 -4.88 -2.64 -0.93
CA CYS A 193 -5.41 -3.35 0.23
C CYS A 193 -6.77 -3.98 -0.06
N ALA A 194 -7.72 -3.20 -0.58
CA ALA A 194 -9.07 -3.72 -0.86
C ALA A 194 -9.13 -4.65 -2.07
N ALA A 195 -8.20 -4.52 -3.02
CA ALA A 195 -8.09 -5.45 -4.14
C ALA A 195 -7.53 -6.82 -3.74
N LEU A 196 -6.66 -6.87 -2.72
CA LEU A 196 -6.00 -8.08 -2.24
C LEU A 196 -6.69 -8.70 -1.00
N GLU A 197 -7.48 -7.91 -0.27
CA GLU A 197 -8.40 -8.35 0.78
C GLU A 197 -9.82 -7.83 0.48
N PRO A 198 -10.60 -8.55 -0.34
CA PRO A 198 -11.90 -8.08 -0.86
C PRO A 198 -13.00 -7.97 0.20
N ARG A 199 -12.75 -8.39 1.45
CA ARG A 199 -13.68 -8.18 2.58
C ARG A 199 -13.69 -6.73 3.09
N ILE A 200 -12.73 -5.88 2.68
CA ILE A 200 -12.75 -4.45 3.02
C ILE A 200 -14.01 -3.79 2.45
N ARG A 201 -14.76 -3.08 3.31
CA ARG A 201 -16.12 -2.60 3.01
C ARG A 201 -16.19 -1.14 2.59
N ARG A 202 -15.22 -0.30 2.97
CA ARG A 202 -15.22 1.15 2.69
C ARG A 202 -13.82 1.63 2.33
N LEU A 203 -13.75 2.52 1.35
CA LEU A 203 -12.50 3.11 0.90
C LEU A 203 -12.60 4.63 0.85
N ALA A 204 -11.55 5.31 1.30
CA ALA A 204 -11.36 6.75 1.12
C ALA A 204 -9.93 7.07 0.62
N PRO A 205 -9.58 6.66 -0.62
CA PRO A 205 -8.31 7.02 -1.22
C PRO A 205 -8.32 8.49 -1.65
N MET A 206 -7.30 9.25 -1.27
CA MET A 206 -7.13 10.65 -1.68
C MET A 206 -5.94 10.75 -2.64
N CYS A 207 -6.17 11.32 -3.83
CA CYS A 207 -5.16 11.53 -4.90
C CYS A 207 -4.18 10.34 -5.05
N PRO A 208 -4.66 9.11 -5.34
CA PRO A 208 -3.86 7.90 -5.26
C PRO A 208 -2.63 7.96 -6.19
N PHE A 209 -1.47 7.76 -5.59
CA PHE A 209 -0.20 7.47 -6.25
C PHE A 209 -0.16 5.99 -6.68
N LEU A 210 0.90 5.58 -7.40
CA LEU A 210 1.10 4.19 -7.88
C LEU A 210 0.04 3.74 -8.90
N CYS A 211 -0.41 4.69 -9.72
CA CYS A 211 -1.34 4.47 -10.82
C CYS A 211 -0.73 5.00 -12.11
N ASP A 212 -0.81 4.20 -13.17
CA ASP A 212 -0.61 4.61 -14.56
C ASP A 212 0.77 5.24 -14.85
N TYR A 213 1.83 4.52 -14.50
CA TYR A 213 3.22 4.99 -14.59
C TYR A 213 3.60 5.52 -15.99
N ARG A 214 3.19 4.83 -17.05
CA ARG A 214 3.45 5.27 -18.44
C ARG A 214 2.80 6.61 -18.76
N ARG A 215 1.59 6.89 -18.28
CA ARG A 215 0.95 8.19 -18.48
C ARG A 215 1.73 9.31 -17.82
N VAL A 216 2.17 9.09 -16.58
CA VAL A 216 3.00 10.07 -15.86
C VAL A 216 4.30 10.37 -16.61
N TRP A 217 4.91 9.34 -17.20
CA TRP A 217 6.08 9.49 -18.07
C TRP A 217 5.77 10.32 -19.31
N GLU A 218 4.73 9.96 -20.06
CA GLU A 218 4.29 10.65 -21.29
C GLU A 218 3.89 12.11 -21.06
N MET A 219 3.47 12.48 -19.84
CA MET A 219 3.14 13.86 -19.45
C MET A 219 4.35 14.70 -19.04
N ASP A 220 5.57 14.15 -19.08
CA ASP A 220 6.79 14.77 -18.51
C ASP A 220 6.65 15.12 -17.02
N LEU A 221 5.83 14.35 -16.29
CA LEU A 221 5.58 14.51 -14.85
C LEU A 221 6.25 13.42 -14.00
N ALA A 222 7.16 12.64 -14.57
CA ALA A 222 8.12 11.80 -13.83
C ALA A 222 9.14 12.66 -13.08
N LYS A 223 8.63 13.38 -12.08
CA LYS A 223 9.29 14.35 -11.21
C LYS A 223 8.75 14.12 -9.79
N GLN A 224 9.42 14.66 -8.78
CA GLN A 224 8.99 14.52 -7.38
C GLN A 224 8.77 13.04 -7.03
N ALA A 225 7.57 12.62 -6.63
CA ALA A 225 7.29 11.24 -6.24
C ALA A 225 7.55 10.20 -7.36
N TYR A 226 7.44 10.59 -8.64
CA TYR A 226 7.73 9.72 -9.78
C TYR A 226 9.12 9.96 -10.39
N GLU A 227 9.99 10.75 -9.76
CA GLU A 227 11.34 11.06 -10.25
C GLU A 227 12.20 9.82 -10.47
N GLU A 228 12.01 8.78 -9.65
CA GLU A 228 12.77 7.53 -9.77
C GLU A 228 12.59 6.81 -11.11
N LEU A 229 11.45 6.98 -11.80
CA LEU A 229 11.27 6.46 -13.16
C LEU A 229 12.24 7.14 -14.13
N ARG A 230 12.33 8.47 -14.04
CA ARG A 230 13.25 9.28 -14.85
C ARG A 230 14.69 8.96 -14.58
N ASP A 231 15.06 8.87 -13.30
CA ASP A 231 16.42 8.54 -12.91
C ASP A 231 16.81 7.15 -13.38
N TRP A 232 15.87 6.19 -13.33
CA TRP A 232 16.11 4.85 -13.82
C TRP A 232 16.37 4.85 -15.34
N PHE A 233 15.48 5.43 -16.16
CA PHE A 233 15.68 5.47 -17.61
C PHE A 233 16.99 6.16 -17.98
N ARG A 234 17.30 7.31 -17.37
CA ARG A 234 18.54 8.04 -17.65
C ARG A 234 19.81 7.26 -17.33
N ARG A 235 19.77 6.33 -16.37
CA ARG A 235 20.96 5.58 -15.92
C ARG A 235 21.07 4.21 -16.57
N PHE A 236 19.95 3.51 -16.74
CA PHE A 236 19.93 2.09 -17.07
C PHE A 236 19.31 1.79 -18.44
N ASP A 237 18.62 2.76 -19.05
CA ASP A 237 18.10 2.65 -20.41
C ASP A 237 17.97 4.03 -21.10
N PRO A 238 19.08 4.76 -21.28
CA PRO A 238 19.03 6.15 -21.76
C PRO A 238 18.56 6.28 -23.21
N ARG A 239 18.49 5.17 -23.96
CA ARG A 239 17.98 5.09 -25.33
C ARG A 239 16.58 4.47 -25.41
N HIS A 240 15.98 4.12 -24.28
CA HIS A 240 14.62 3.56 -24.19
C HIS A 240 14.46 2.25 -24.99
N GLU A 241 15.51 1.44 -25.05
CA GLU A 241 15.50 0.15 -25.77
C GLU A 241 14.60 -0.88 -25.09
N ARG A 242 14.33 -0.70 -23.79
CA ARG A 242 13.51 -1.58 -22.95
C ARG A 242 12.23 -0.91 -22.46
N GLU A 243 11.81 0.23 -23.04
CA GLU A 243 10.67 1.02 -22.54
C GLU A 243 9.38 0.18 -22.37
N GLU A 244 9.02 -0.59 -23.39
CA GLU A 244 7.82 -1.45 -23.36
C GLU A 244 7.92 -2.56 -22.30
N GLU A 245 9.09 -3.16 -22.15
CA GLU A 245 9.34 -4.18 -21.13
C GLU A 245 9.17 -3.58 -19.72
N ILE A 246 9.76 -2.41 -19.49
CA ILE A 246 9.78 -1.76 -18.17
C ILE A 246 8.40 -1.30 -17.74
N PHE A 247 7.64 -0.64 -18.62
CA PHE A 247 6.27 -0.26 -18.28
C PHE A 247 5.35 -1.48 -18.14
N SER A 248 5.61 -2.58 -18.87
CA SER A 248 4.92 -3.85 -18.64
C SER A 248 5.23 -4.41 -17.25
N ARG A 249 6.49 -4.44 -16.81
CA ARG A 249 6.87 -4.86 -15.45
C ARG A 249 6.23 -3.98 -14.38
N LEU A 250 6.23 -2.66 -14.55
CA LEU A 250 5.55 -1.73 -13.64
C LEU A 250 4.04 -1.97 -13.57
N GLY A 251 3.44 -2.53 -14.63
CA GLY A 251 2.03 -2.90 -14.66
C GLY A 251 1.64 -3.95 -13.62
N TYR A 252 2.56 -4.75 -13.07
CA TYR A 252 2.26 -5.66 -11.97
C TYR A 252 1.93 -4.93 -10.66
N ILE A 253 2.53 -3.76 -10.45
CA ILE A 253 2.37 -2.93 -9.25
C ILE A 253 1.60 -1.64 -9.54
N ASP A 254 0.81 -1.62 -10.62
CA ASP A 254 -0.08 -0.53 -10.97
C ASP A 254 -1.46 -0.75 -10.35
N CYS A 255 -1.89 0.16 -9.47
CA CYS A 255 -3.17 0.04 -8.79
C CYS A 255 -4.36 0.06 -9.74
N GLN A 256 -4.21 0.61 -10.96
CA GLN A 256 -5.27 0.58 -11.98
C GLN A 256 -5.68 -0.85 -12.35
N HIS A 257 -4.72 -1.78 -12.36
CA HIS A 257 -4.94 -3.18 -12.75
C HIS A 257 -5.41 -4.04 -11.57
N LEU A 258 -5.18 -3.58 -10.34
CA LEU A 258 -5.76 -4.17 -9.13
C LEU A 258 -7.22 -3.73 -8.90
N ALA A 259 -7.59 -2.51 -9.30
CA ALA A 259 -8.90 -1.92 -9.04
C ALA A 259 -10.12 -2.78 -9.41
N PRO A 260 -10.13 -3.56 -10.53
CA PRO A 260 -11.25 -4.44 -10.86
C PRO A 260 -11.56 -5.54 -9.83
N ARG A 261 -10.63 -5.82 -8.90
CA ARG A 261 -10.82 -6.81 -7.82
C ARG A 261 -11.58 -6.27 -6.62
N ILE A 262 -11.81 -4.95 -6.54
CA ILE A 262 -12.47 -4.30 -5.40
C ILE A 262 -13.98 -4.55 -5.49
N THR A 263 -14.53 -5.29 -4.51
CA THR A 263 -15.96 -5.67 -4.46
C THR A 263 -16.73 -5.04 -3.29
N GLY A 264 -16.02 -4.36 -2.39
CA GLY A 264 -16.49 -3.83 -1.11
C GLY A 264 -17.65 -2.85 -1.19
#